data_AF-A0A512L7A2-F1
#
_entry.id   AF-A0A512L7A2-F1
#
_cell.length_a   1.000
_cell.length_b   1.000
_cell.length_c   1.000
_cell.angle_alpha   90.00
_cell.angle_beta   90.00
_cell.angle_gamma   90.00
#
_symmetry.space_group_name_H-M   'P 1'
#
loop_
_entity.id
_entity.type
_entity.pdbx_description
1 polymer ?
#
loop_
_entity_poly.entity_id
_entity_poly.type
_entity_poly.pdbx_seq_one_letter_code
_entity_poly.pdbx_strand_id
1 'polypeptide(L)'
;MQAIEPKSEAINRAFPGYHPLWVMQSQRMNVTPEHFLWLRKHLLNITQHQAAAYLRVSVATVSAWENGTESLPFMAFELLRLVYESTANRLSHAQWDGWFIGKDGGFVCPDVGSLSITPQDFGALQYTKAELETHRAENNRLRAAIAAQIAENNSLRELFVNQGMVDELENIRDRIGELFGQLNTAKIFQIKPSRKAA
;
A
#
# COMPACT_ATOMS: atom_id res chain seq x y z
N MET A 1 -1.06 -20.02 30.02
CA MET A 1 -0.45 -19.16 31.05
C MET A 1 -1.41 -19.15 32.24
N GLN A 2 -1.12 -19.87 33.32
CA GLN A 2 -2.04 -19.91 34.47
C GLN A 2 -2.06 -18.53 35.16
N ALA A 3 -3.26 -17.99 35.31
CA ALA A 3 -3.56 -16.77 36.03
C ALA A 3 -3.20 -16.98 37.53
N ILE A 4 -2.20 -16.26 38.04
CA ILE A 4 -1.87 -16.31 39.48
C ILE A 4 -2.92 -15.47 40.19
N GLU A 5 -3.77 -16.09 40.98
CA GLU A 5 -4.77 -15.37 41.76
C GLU A 5 -4.09 -14.35 42.70
N PRO A 6 -4.64 -13.13 42.80
CA PRO A 6 -4.10 -12.10 43.65
C PRO A 6 -4.11 -12.52 45.13
N LYS A 7 -2.99 -12.28 45.81
CA LYS A 7 -2.78 -12.74 47.21
C LYS A 7 -3.29 -11.75 48.26
N SER A 8 -3.72 -10.56 47.85
CA SER A 8 -4.14 -9.49 48.76
C SER A 8 -5.61 -9.64 49.14
N GLU A 9 -5.89 -9.79 50.44
CA GLU A 9 -7.27 -9.86 50.97
C GLU A 9 -8.09 -8.61 50.64
N ALA A 10 -7.46 -7.43 50.61
CA ALA A 10 -8.13 -6.18 50.23
C ALA A 10 -8.60 -6.21 48.76
N ILE A 11 -7.79 -6.79 47.88
CA ILE A 11 -8.12 -6.94 46.46
C ILE A 11 -9.18 -8.02 46.26
N ASN A 12 -9.08 -9.15 46.97
CA ASN A 12 -10.08 -10.21 46.93
C ASN A 12 -11.45 -9.73 47.44
N ARG A 13 -11.46 -8.83 48.44
CA ARG A 13 -12.69 -8.19 48.94
C ARG A 13 -13.28 -7.19 47.94
N ALA A 14 -12.42 -6.43 47.25
CA ALA A 14 -12.85 -5.44 46.28
C ALA A 14 -13.30 -6.05 44.93
N PHE A 15 -12.76 -7.22 44.57
CA PHE A 15 -13.03 -7.92 43.31
C PHE A 15 -13.44 -9.39 43.57
N PRO A 16 -14.63 -9.63 44.13
CA PRO A 16 -15.06 -10.98 44.46
C PRO A 16 -15.28 -11.83 43.19
N GLY A 17 -14.64 -12.99 43.11
CA GLY A 17 -14.86 -14.01 42.07
C GLY A 17 -14.17 -13.78 40.72
N TYR A 18 -13.79 -12.55 40.37
CA TYR A 18 -13.07 -12.24 39.13
C TYR A 18 -12.05 -11.14 39.32
N HIS A 19 -10.82 -11.39 38.89
CA HIS A 19 -9.72 -10.43 38.92
C HIS A 19 -9.37 -9.96 37.51
N PRO A 20 -9.52 -8.66 37.21
CA PRO A 20 -9.09 -8.13 35.93
C PRO A 20 -7.59 -8.37 35.71
N LEU A 21 -7.20 -8.69 34.47
CA LEU A 21 -5.80 -9.01 34.12
C LEU A 21 -4.83 -7.89 34.51
N TRP A 22 -5.24 -6.63 34.40
CA TRP A 22 -4.41 -5.50 34.79
C TRP A 22 -4.14 -5.44 36.30
N VAL A 23 -5.09 -5.89 37.15
CA VAL A 23 -4.90 -6.03 38.62
C VAL A 23 -3.93 -7.15 38.92
N MET A 24 -4.06 -8.27 38.21
CA MET A 24 -3.18 -9.42 38.38
C MET A 24 -1.74 -9.11 37.96
N GLN A 25 -1.56 -8.34 36.89
CA GLN A 25 -0.27 -7.91 36.39
C GLN A 25 0.39 -6.89 37.31
N SER A 26 -0.36 -5.92 37.83
CA SER A 26 0.20 -4.90 38.73
C SER A 26 0.77 -5.51 40.01
N GLN A 27 0.16 -6.59 40.53
CA GLN A 27 0.69 -7.32 41.69
C GLN A 27 2.02 -8.05 41.45
N ARG A 28 2.37 -8.34 40.20
CA ARG A 28 3.66 -9.00 39.88
C ARG A 28 4.82 -8.01 39.86
N MET A 29 4.53 -6.72 39.80
CA MET A 29 5.56 -5.69 39.62
C MET A 29 5.95 -5.11 40.96
N ASN A 30 7.21 -5.33 41.35
CA ASN A 30 7.82 -4.54 42.42
C ASN A 30 8.12 -3.15 41.85
N VAL A 31 7.56 -2.11 42.45
CA VAL A 31 7.83 -0.73 42.04
C VAL A 31 9.17 -0.31 42.64
N THR A 32 10.19 -0.21 41.78
CA THR A 32 11.55 0.24 42.16
C THR A 32 11.96 1.44 41.30
N PRO A 33 12.93 2.27 41.77
CA PRO A 33 13.51 3.35 40.99
C PRO A 33 13.99 2.90 39.60
N GLU A 34 14.64 1.74 39.53
CA GLU A 34 15.18 1.18 38.30
C GLU A 34 14.07 0.80 37.32
N HIS A 35 12.98 0.20 37.80
CA HIS A 35 11.83 -0.13 36.96
C HIS A 35 11.13 1.12 36.43
N PHE A 36 11.01 2.17 37.25
CA PHE A 36 10.41 3.43 36.81
C PHE A 36 11.26 4.14 35.76
N LEU A 37 12.58 4.21 35.99
CA LEU A 37 13.54 4.70 35.00
C LEU A 37 13.44 3.92 33.70
N TRP A 38 13.39 2.59 33.79
CA TRP A 38 13.34 1.72 32.61
C TRP A 38 12.02 1.88 31.83
N LEU A 39 10.88 1.90 32.53
CA LEU A 39 9.56 2.16 31.95
C LEU A 39 9.53 3.50 31.22
N ARG A 40 10.00 4.59 31.85
CA ARG A 40 10.02 5.91 31.22
C ARG A 40 10.96 5.95 30.02
N LYS A 41 12.21 5.54 30.21
CA LYS A 41 13.30 5.74 29.24
C LYS A 41 13.25 4.76 28.09
N HIS A 42 12.95 3.49 28.35
CA HIS A 42 13.09 2.42 27.37
C HIS A 42 11.78 1.90 26.82
N LEU A 43 10.70 1.92 27.61
CA LEU A 43 9.39 1.50 27.10
C LEU A 43 8.60 2.65 26.48
N LEU A 44 8.49 3.77 27.19
CA LEU A 44 7.76 4.95 26.70
C LEU A 44 8.62 5.87 25.85
N ASN A 45 9.94 5.77 25.95
CA ASN A 45 10.91 6.64 25.26
C ASN A 45 10.62 8.15 25.45
N ILE A 46 10.25 8.54 26.67
CA ILE A 46 9.96 9.94 27.01
C ILE A 46 11.05 10.52 27.93
N THR A 47 11.27 11.83 27.82
CA THR A 47 12.19 12.59 28.68
C THR A 47 11.64 12.79 30.10
N GLN A 48 12.51 13.12 31.06
CA GLN A 48 12.06 13.49 32.41
C GLN A 48 11.11 14.70 32.40
N HIS A 49 11.30 15.65 31.48
CA HIS A 49 10.42 16.82 31.34
C HIS A 49 9.00 16.42 30.88
N GLN A 50 8.90 15.53 29.90
CA GLN A 50 7.62 15.01 29.43
C GLN A 50 6.92 14.17 30.50
N ALA A 51 7.68 13.32 31.22
CA ALA A 51 7.14 12.54 32.33
C ALA A 51 6.65 13.45 33.47
N ALA A 52 7.42 14.49 33.82
CA ALA A 52 7.05 15.47 34.84
C ALA A 52 5.78 16.24 34.45
N ALA A 53 5.67 16.68 33.19
CA ALA A 53 4.48 17.34 32.67
C ALA A 53 3.24 16.43 32.71
N TYR A 54 3.39 15.16 32.30
CA TYR A 54 2.30 14.18 32.32
C TYR A 54 1.82 13.88 33.74
N LEU A 55 2.76 13.63 34.66
CA LEU A 55 2.47 13.30 36.06
C LEU A 55 2.15 14.53 36.92
N ARG A 56 2.24 15.75 36.35
CA ARG A 56 2.02 17.04 37.01
C ARG A 56 2.89 17.24 38.25
N VAL A 57 4.16 16.85 38.14
CA VAL A 57 5.18 17.04 39.18
C VAL A 57 6.37 17.81 38.61
N SER A 58 7.31 18.18 39.46
CA SER A 58 8.55 18.81 39.01
C SER A 58 9.49 17.79 38.35
N VAL A 59 10.37 18.26 37.45
CA VAL A 59 11.43 17.42 36.88
C VAL A 59 12.36 16.89 37.98
N ALA A 60 12.62 17.69 39.01
CA ALA A 60 13.41 17.28 40.17
C ALA A 60 12.79 16.09 40.91
N THR A 61 11.46 16.07 41.04
CA THR A 61 10.72 14.95 41.65
C THR A 61 10.87 13.67 40.84
N VAL A 62 10.76 13.74 39.50
CA VAL A 62 11.00 12.58 38.62
C VAL A 62 12.43 12.06 38.76
N SER A 63 13.41 12.97 38.79
CA SER A 63 14.81 12.62 39.02
C SER A 63 15.02 11.97 40.40
N ALA A 64 14.36 12.49 41.44
CA ALA A 64 14.45 11.95 42.80
C ALA A 64 13.88 10.53 42.90
N TRP A 65 12.78 10.25 42.21
CA TRP A 65 12.21 8.90 42.13
C TRP A 65 13.11 7.93 41.37
N GLU A 66 13.73 8.37 40.26
CA GLU A 66 14.64 7.54 39.46
C GLU A 66 15.94 7.21 40.18
N ASN A 67 16.42 8.12 41.03
CA ASN A 67 17.63 7.93 41.83
C ASN A 67 17.35 7.24 43.18
N GLY A 68 16.07 6.98 43.49
CA GLY A 68 15.66 6.40 44.78
C GLY A 68 15.88 7.31 45.98
N THR A 69 16.11 8.62 45.77
CA THR A 69 16.25 9.59 46.86
C THR A 69 14.91 9.92 47.51
N GLU A 70 13.81 9.78 46.76
CA GLU A 70 12.45 9.86 47.27
C GLU A 70 11.67 8.58 46.95
N SER A 71 10.71 8.24 47.81
CA SER A 71 9.82 7.11 47.57
C SER A 71 8.91 7.39 46.37
N LEU A 72 8.97 6.51 45.37
CA LEU A 72 8.12 6.57 44.19
C LEU A 72 6.68 6.18 44.54
N PRO A 73 5.68 7.05 44.33
CA PRO A 73 4.30 6.68 44.52
C PRO A 73 3.89 5.59 43.54
N PHE A 74 3.29 4.50 44.05
CA PHE A 74 2.78 3.40 43.22
C PHE A 74 1.88 3.91 42.09
N MET A 75 1.03 4.90 42.36
CA MET A 75 0.16 5.50 41.36
C MET A 75 0.90 6.20 40.22
N ALA A 76 2.05 6.83 40.48
CA ALA A 76 2.84 7.47 39.43
C ALA A 76 3.45 6.42 38.49
N PHE A 77 3.93 5.31 39.04
CA PHE A 77 4.38 4.16 38.26
C PHE A 77 3.23 3.54 37.45
N GLU A 78 2.10 3.28 38.10
CA GLU A 78 0.95 2.62 37.47
C GLU A 78 0.34 3.47 36.36
N LEU A 79 0.33 4.79 36.49
CA LEU A 79 -0.09 5.69 35.40
C LEU A 79 0.81 5.56 34.18
N LEU A 80 2.14 5.58 34.34
CA LEU A 80 3.06 5.35 33.22
C LEU A 80 2.91 3.95 32.63
N ARG A 81 2.65 2.94 33.48
CA ARG A 81 2.41 1.57 33.01
C ARG A 81 1.13 1.50 32.19
N LEU A 82 0.04 2.11 32.65
CA LEU A 82 -1.22 2.17 31.91
C LEU A 82 -1.08 2.95 30.61
N VAL A 83 -0.27 4.01 30.58
CA VAL A 83 0.11 4.70 29.34
C VAL A 83 0.79 3.70 28.40
N TYR A 84 1.83 3.00 28.84
CA TYR A 84 2.53 2.01 28.01
C TYR A 84 1.61 0.88 27.50
N GLU A 85 0.77 0.35 28.39
CA GLU A 85 -0.17 -0.74 28.08
C GLU A 85 -1.39 -0.26 27.28
N SER A 86 -1.70 1.04 27.31
CA SER A 86 -2.77 1.60 26.49
C SER A 86 -2.40 1.45 25.03
N THR A 87 -3.37 0.95 24.26
CA THR A 87 -3.28 0.73 22.82
C THR A 87 -2.84 1.98 22.05
N ALA A 88 -3.08 3.17 22.59
CA ALA A 88 -2.65 4.46 22.06
C ALA A 88 -1.11 4.68 22.09
N ASN A 89 -0.37 4.13 23.07
CA ASN A 89 1.09 4.30 23.11
C ASN A 89 1.86 3.20 22.38
N ARG A 90 1.26 2.04 22.08
CA ARG A 90 1.84 1.11 21.09
C ARG A 90 1.92 1.73 19.69
N LEU A 91 1.17 2.80 19.43
CA LEU A 91 1.10 3.54 18.17
C LEU A 91 1.82 4.90 18.23
N SER A 92 2.57 5.16 19.29
CA SER A 92 3.25 6.44 19.53
C SER A 92 4.43 6.74 18.59
N HIS A 93 4.73 5.84 17.64
CA HIS A 93 5.72 6.11 16.60
C HIS A 93 5.11 7.06 15.56
N ALA A 94 5.88 8.05 15.09
CA ALA A 94 5.38 9.13 14.23
C ALA A 94 4.66 8.66 12.94
N GLN A 95 4.98 7.48 12.43
CA GLN A 95 4.29 6.88 11.27
C GLN A 95 2.87 6.38 11.56
N TRP A 96 2.50 6.28 12.84
CA TRP A 96 1.21 5.82 13.33
C TRP A 96 0.45 6.94 14.05
N ASP A 97 0.81 8.20 13.80
CA ASP A 97 0.14 9.34 14.40
C ASP A 97 -1.36 9.34 14.07
N GLY A 98 -2.19 9.55 15.08
CA GLY A 98 -3.65 9.51 14.99
C GLY A 98 -4.29 8.12 14.83
N TRP A 99 -3.52 7.02 14.74
CA TRP A 99 -4.08 5.67 14.73
C TRP A 99 -4.49 5.23 16.13
N PHE A 100 -5.59 4.48 16.25
CA PHE A 100 -6.07 3.98 17.54
C PHE A 100 -6.88 2.69 17.40
N ILE A 101 -7.07 1.98 18.51
CA ILE A 101 -7.99 0.83 18.57
C ILE A 101 -9.37 1.35 19.03
N GLY A 102 -10.38 1.16 18.18
CA GLY A 102 -11.76 1.51 18.44
C GLY A 102 -12.39 0.66 19.56
N LYS A 103 -13.56 1.09 20.06
CA LYS A 103 -14.29 0.37 21.12
C LYS A 103 -14.74 -1.03 20.70
N ASP A 104 -14.84 -1.25 19.39
CA ASP A 104 -15.14 -2.50 18.70
C ASP A 104 -13.91 -3.41 18.52
N GLY A 105 -12.72 -2.97 18.94
CA GLY A 105 -11.47 -3.71 18.77
C GLY A 105 -10.85 -3.60 17.37
N GLY A 106 -11.44 -2.79 16.48
CA GLY A 106 -10.90 -2.51 15.16
C GLY A 106 -9.78 -1.46 15.21
N PHE A 107 -8.86 -1.54 14.25
CA PHE A 107 -7.72 -0.65 14.13
C PHE A 107 -8.05 0.50 13.18
N VAL A 108 -8.23 1.69 13.72
CA VAL A 108 -8.84 2.82 13.02
C VAL A 108 -7.78 3.77 12.46
N CYS A 109 -7.89 4.06 11.17
CA CYS A 109 -7.10 5.08 10.49
C CYS A 109 -7.75 6.47 10.68
N PRO A 110 -6.98 7.51 11.06
CA PRO A 110 -7.51 8.87 11.23
C PRO A 110 -7.86 9.58 9.92
N ASP A 111 -7.10 9.30 8.85
CA ASP A 111 -7.12 10.10 7.61
C ASP A 111 -8.20 9.65 6.62
N VAL A 112 -8.57 8.37 6.68
CA VAL A 112 -9.53 7.77 5.75
C VAL A 112 -10.81 7.49 6.53
N GLY A 113 -11.70 8.48 6.53
CA GLY A 113 -12.97 8.53 7.27
C GLY A 113 -13.57 7.17 7.63
N SER A 114 -13.25 6.70 8.84
CA SER A 114 -13.80 5.49 9.47
C SER A 114 -13.32 4.14 8.91
N LEU A 115 -12.17 4.07 8.24
CA LEU A 115 -11.58 2.77 7.88
C LEU A 115 -11.11 2.07 9.17
N SER A 116 -11.87 1.07 9.59
CA SER A 116 -11.55 0.19 10.73
C SER A 116 -11.06 -1.14 10.17
N ILE A 117 -9.80 -1.48 10.45
CA ILE A 117 -9.16 -2.73 10.03
C ILE A 117 -9.32 -3.73 11.16
N THR A 118 -10.00 -4.84 10.89
CA THR A 118 -10.19 -5.94 11.85
C THR A 118 -9.04 -6.96 11.76
N PRO A 119 -8.86 -7.83 12.77
CA PRO A 119 -7.87 -8.91 12.69
C PRO A 119 -8.02 -9.81 11.45
N GLN A 120 -9.26 -10.02 10.99
CA GLN A 120 -9.56 -10.80 9.78
C GLN A 120 -8.98 -10.13 8.53
N ASP A 121 -9.01 -8.80 8.46
CA ASP A 121 -8.47 -8.03 7.34
C ASP A 121 -6.95 -8.15 7.25
N PHE A 122 -6.26 -8.22 8.40
CA PHE A 122 -4.82 -8.51 8.43
C PHE A 122 -4.49 -9.90 7.90
N GLY A 123 -5.32 -10.90 8.22
CA GLY A 123 -5.18 -12.25 7.67
C GLY A 123 -5.44 -12.29 6.16
N ALA A 124 -6.44 -11.54 5.69
CA ALA A 124 -6.79 -11.45 4.28
C ALA A 124 -5.74 -10.69 3.45
N LEU A 125 -4.95 -9.78 4.05
CA LEU A 125 -3.99 -8.91 3.37
C LEU A 125 -2.98 -9.68 2.49
N GLN A 126 -2.50 -10.84 2.93
CA GLN A 126 -1.55 -11.63 2.15
C GLN A 126 -2.21 -12.23 0.91
N TYR A 127 -3.44 -12.71 1.05
CA TYR A 127 -4.21 -13.27 -0.05
C TYR A 127 -4.57 -12.20 -1.08
N THR A 128 -5.05 -11.04 -0.62
CA THR A 128 -5.40 -9.93 -1.51
C THR A 128 -4.18 -9.36 -2.25
N LYS A 129 -3.01 -9.32 -1.61
CA LYS A 129 -1.75 -8.98 -2.28
C LYS A 129 -1.37 -10.00 -3.36
N ALA A 130 -1.45 -11.29 -3.06
CA ALA A 130 -1.13 -12.35 -4.02
C ALA A 130 -2.07 -12.34 -5.23
N GLU A 131 -3.37 -12.10 -4.99
CA GLU A 131 -4.39 -11.97 -6.03
C GLU A 131 -4.15 -10.72 -6.89
N LEU A 132 -3.83 -9.58 -6.28
CA LEU A 132 -3.48 -8.35 -6.99
C LEU A 132 -2.27 -8.55 -7.92
N GLU A 133 -1.22 -9.22 -7.45
CA GLU A 133 -0.04 -9.49 -8.27
C GLU A 133 -0.34 -10.46 -9.42
N THR A 134 -1.19 -11.45 -9.19
CA THR A 134 -1.66 -12.38 -10.23
C THR A 134 -2.46 -11.63 -11.30
N HIS A 135 -3.38 -10.75 -10.89
CA HIS A 135 -4.13 -9.92 -11.82
C HIS A 135 -3.24 -8.93 -12.57
N ARG A 136 -2.22 -8.35 -11.93
CA ARG A 136 -1.23 -7.48 -12.59
C ARG A 136 -0.43 -8.26 -13.64
N ALA A 137 0.02 -9.46 -13.31
CA ALA A 137 0.75 -10.32 -14.23
C ALA A 137 -0.11 -10.69 -15.46
N GLU A 138 -1.36 -11.09 -15.25
CA GLU A 138 -2.25 -11.42 -16.36
C GLU A 138 -2.61 -10.18 -17.19
N ASN A 139 -2.83 -9.02 -16.56
CA ASN A 139 -3.08 -7.78 -17.30
C ASN A 139 -1.90 -7.42 -18.21
N ASN A 140 -0.67 -7.57 -17.71
CA ASN A 140 0.54 -7.33 -18.49
C ASN A 140 0.66 -8.34 -19.64
N ARG A 141 0.35 -9.62 -19.40
CA ARG A 141 0.35 -10.68 -20.42
C ARG A 141 -0.65 -10.38 -21.55
N LEU A 142 -1.88 -10.03 -21.18
CA LEU A 142 -2.93 -9.69 -22.15
C LEU A 142 -2.58 -8.43 -22.95
N ARG A 143 -2.01 -7.40 -22.31
CA ARG A 143 -1.52 -6.20 -23.01
C ARG A 143 -0.44 -6.54 -24.04
N ALA A 144 0.51 -7.41 -23.69
CA ALA A 144 1.54 -7.87 -24.61
C ALA A 144 0.95 -8.67 -25.79
N ALA A 145 -0.01 -9.56 -25.53
CA ALA A 145 -0.70 -10.32 -26.57
C ALA A 145 -1.47 -9.42 -27.54
N ILE A 146 -2.20 -8.43 -27.02
CA ILE A 146 -2.90 -7.43 -27.84
C ILE A 146 -1.91 -6.66 -28.72
N ALA A 147 -0.78 -6.21 -28.16
CA ALA A 147 0.25 -5.50 -28.92
C ALA A 147 0.84 -6.36 -30.06
N ALA A 148 1.11 -7.63 -29.79
CA ALA A 148 1.61 -8.56 -30.81
C ALA A 148 0.59 -8.78 -31.93
N GLN A 149 -0.69 -8.95 -31.57
CA GLN A 149 -1.75 -9.20 -32.55
C GLN A 149 -2.07 -7.95 -33.39
N ILE A 150 -1.93 -6.75 -32.82
CA ILE A 150 -1.99 -5.49 -33.58
C ILE A 150 -0.83 -5.42 -34.59
N ALA A 151 0.39 -5.78 -34.19
CA ALA A 151 1.55 -5.78 -35.08
C ALA A 151 1.38 -6.77 -36.25
N GLU A 152 0.87 -7.98 -35.96
CA GLU A 152 0.57 -8.98 -36.98
C GLU A 152 -0.53 -8.50 -37.94
N ASN A 153 -1.62 -7.93 -37.41
CA ASN A 153 -2.71 -7.41 -38.26
C ASN A 153 -2.22 -6.29 -39.19
N ASN A 154 -1.34 -5.41 -38.69
CA ASN A 154 -0.73 -4.36 -39.50
C ASN A 154 0.14 -4.95 -40.62
N SER A 155 0.95 -5.96 -40.31
CA SER A 155 1.77 -6.65 -41.32
C SER A 155 0.92 -7.34 -42.40
N LEU A 156 -0.17 -8.02 -42.01
CA LEU A 156 -1.09 -8.63 -42.96
C LEU A 156 -1.76 -7.59 -43.86
N ARG A 157 -2.18 -6.45 -43.30
CA ARG A 157 -2.74 -5.35 -44.09
C ARG A 157 -1.73 -4.82 -45.11
N GLU A 158 -0.46 -4.65 -44.72
CA GLU A 158 0.59 -4.25 -45.66
C GLU A 158 0.78 -5.27 -46.79
N LEU A 159 0.77 -6.58 -46.48
CA LEU A 159 0.86 -7.63 -47.49
C LEU A 159 -0.31 -7.60 -48.48
N PHE A 160 -1.56 -7.44 -47.99
CA PHE A 160 -2.74 -7.36 -48.84
C PHE A 160 -2.75 -6.09 -49.70
N VAL A 161 -2.31 -4.95 -49.16
CA VAL A 161 -2.16 -3.72 -49.94
C VAL A 161 -1.13 -3.92 -51.05
N ASN A 162 0.01 -4.55 -50.74
CA ASN A 162 1.04 -4.84 -51.74
C ASN A 162 0.54 -5.79 -52.84
N GLN A 163 -0.21 -6.84 -52.50
CA GLN A 163 -0.81 -7.73 -53.49
C GLN A 163 -1.85 -7.02 -54.36
N GLY A 164 -2.74 -6.22 -53.76
CA GLY A 164 -3.70 -5.41 -54.54
C GLY A 164 -3.01 -4.42 -55.49
N MET A 165 -1.89 -3.81 -55.07
CA MET A 165 -1.09 -2.97 -55.95
C MET A 165 -0.44 -3.73 -57.10
N VAL A 166 -0.01 -4.98 -56.89
CA VAL A 166 0.53 -5.83 -57.96
C VAL A 166 -0.56 -6.14 -59.00
N ASP A 167 -1.75 -6.51 -58.55
CA ASP A 167 -2.89 -6.79 -59.44
C ASP A 167 -3.32 -5.55 -60.24
N GLU A 168 -3.27 -4.36 -59.63
CA GLU A 168 -3.52 -3.08 -60.33
C GLU A 168 -2.44 -2.79 -61.39
N LEU A 169 -1.16 -3.04 -61.07
CA LEU A 169 -0.05 -2.85 -62.02
C LEU A 169 -0.13 -3.82 -63.20
N GLU A 170 -0.53 -5.08 -62.98
CA GLU A 170 -0.76 -6.04 -64.07
C GLU A 170 -1.89 -5.58 -64.99
N ASN A 171 -3.01 -5.12 -64.42
CA ASN A 171 -4.12 -4.56 -65.20
C ASN A 171 -3.70 -3.33 -66.03
N ILE A 172 -2.89 -2.42 -65.45
CA ILE A 172 -2.35 -1.27 -66.18
C ILE A 172 -1.45 -1.72 -67.32
N ARG A 173 -0.57 -2.69 -67.08
CA ARG A 173 0.32 -3.26 -68.11
C ARG A 173 -0.48 -3.82 -69.28
N ASP A 174 -1.50 -4.61 -69.00
CA ASP A 174 -2.31 -5.26 -70.03
C ASP A 174 -3.10 -4.22 -70.84
N ARG A 175 -3.65 -3.19 -70.17
CA ARG A 175 -4.31 -2.04 -70.82
C ARG A 175 -3.37 -1.27 -71.76
N ILE A 176 -2.13 -1.04 -71.32
CA ILE A 176 -1.09 -0.42 -72.14
C ILE A 176 -0.76 -1.30 -73.35
N GLY A 177 -0.64 -2.62 -73.15
CA GLY A 177 -0.44 -3.59 -74.22
C GLY A 177 -1.53 -3.54 -75.29
N GLU A 178 -2.80 -3.47 -74.88
CA GLU A 178 -3.93 -3.28 -75.80
C GLU A 178 -3.83 -1.97 -76.58
N LEU A 179 -3.54 -0.84 -75.91
CA LEU A 179 -3.39 0.46 -76.55
C LEU A 179 -2.25 0.46 -77.59
N PHE A 180 -1.12 -0.18 -77.29
CA PHE A 180 -0.03 -0.34 -78.26
C PHE A 180 -0.38 -1.29 -79.41
N GLY A 181 -1.15 -2.34 -79.16
CA GLY A 181 -1.68 -3.21 -80.23
C GLY A 181 -2.59 -2.45 -81.19
N GLN A 182 -3.43 -1.55 -80.67
CA GLN A 182 -4.26 -0.65 -81.47
C GLN A 182 -3.44 0.39 -82.25
N LEU A 183 -2.36 0.93 -81.67
CA LEU A 183 -1.46 1.85 -82.37
C LEU A 183 -0.70 1.18 -83.52
N ASN A 184 -0.28 -0.09 -83.37
CA ASN A 184 0.39 -0.84 -84.44
C ASN A 184 -0.55 -1.25 -85.60
N THR A 185 -1.87 -1.27 -85.37
CA THR A 185 -2.87 -1.50 -86.41
C THR A 185 -3.40 -0.19 -87.02
N ALA A 186 -3.13 0.95 -86.41
CA ALA A 186 -3.41 2.25 -86.99
C ALA A 186 -2.44 2.52 -88.15
N LYS A 187 -2.95 2.49 -89.39
CA LYS A 187 -2.22 2.90 -90.60
C LYS A 187 -1.60 4.28 -90.36
N ILE A 188 -0.27 4.35 -90.32
CA ILE A 188 0.47 5.62 -90.31
C ILE A 188 0.18 6.31 -91.64
N PHE A 189 -0.68 7.33 -91.63
CA PHE A 189 -0.84 8.22 -92.77
C PHE A 189 0.39 9.11 -92.85
N GLN A 190 1.31 8.81 -93.77
CA GLN A 190 2.35 9.76 -94.18
C GLN A 190 1.68 10.98 -94.81
N ILE A 191 1.57 12.07 -94.04
CA ILE A 191 1.16 13.36 -94.58
C ILE A 191 2.29 13.84 -95.49
N LYS A 192 2.13 13.65 -96.81
CA LYS A 192 3.02 14.25 -97.81
C LYS A 192 2.94 15.78 -97.68
N PRO A 193 4.08 16.50 -97.68
CA PRO A 193 4.05 17.96 -97.68
C PRO A 193 3.43 18.44 -98.99
N SER A 194 2.34 19.21 -98.88
CA SER A 194 1.64 19.74 -100.04
C SER A 194 2.53 20.77 -100.75
N ARG A 195 2.92 20.46 -101.99
CA ARG A 195 3.50 21.43 -102.92
C ARG A 195 2.46 22.52 -103.18
N LYS A 196 2.74 23.77 -102.78
CA LYS A 196 2.03 24.94 -103.30
C LYS A 196 2.35 25.08 -104.78
N ALA A 197 1.30 25.20 -105.60
CA ALA A 197 1.38 25.52 -107.01
C ALA A 197 1.28 27.04 -107.20
N ALA A 198 2.28 27.57 -107.92
CA ALA A 198 2.32 28.77 -108.78
C ALA A 198 3.71 29.42 -108.64
#